data_AF-A0A2N5GGZ3-F1
#
_entry.id   AF-A0A2N5GGZ3-F1
#
_cell.length_a   1.000
_cell.length_b   1.000
_cell.length_c   1.000
_cell.angle_alpha   90.00
_cell.angle_beta   90.00
_cell.angle_gamma   90.00
#
_symmetry.space_group_name_H-M   'P 1'
#
loop_
_entity.id
_entity.type
_entity.pdbx_description
1 polymer ?
#
loop_
_entity_poly.entity_id
_entity_poly.type
_entity_poly.pdbx_seq_one_letter_code
_entity_poly.pdbx_strand_id
1 'polypeptide(L)'
;MKKRLFYKSLIYFLTILLITSSILPGLANKAEAATPEAFLNPLLEDWLPQPGQPPGFSSGFSAISGETGANGAEPPSFFGSNDFASLPETPPIEAEPVDLPKGSLSLVKDDFILPSYGFPITIQRLYKTEKKDKLSPFGYGWAFPYDHTIQMFADFNIAEFKPDGSQVNYTYHKDDDTLL
;
A
#
# COMPACT_ATOMS: atom_id res chain seq x y z
N MET A 1 7.28 8.64 -54.67
CA MET A 1 5.94 8.00 -54.52
C MET A 1 5.88 6.83 -53.52
N LYS A 2 6.94 6.03 -53.32
CA LYS A 2 6.91 4.82 -52.44
C LYS A 2 6.62 5.07 -50.95
N LYS A 3 7.11 6.17 -50.35
CA LYS A 3 6.90 6.47 -48.92
C LYS A 3 5.43 6.69 -48.55
N ARG A 4 4.65 7.37 -49.39
CA ARG A 4 3.21 7.62 -49.13
C ARG A 4 2.36 6.35 -49.15
N LEU A 5 2.73 5.36 -49.96
CA LEU A 5 2.08 4.05 -49.99
C LEU A 5 2.43 3.23 -48.72
N PHE A 6 3.68 3.35 -48.25
CA PHE A 6 4.12 2.71 -47.00
C PHE A 6 3.36 3.24 -45.78
N TYR A 7 3.21 4.57 -45.64
CA TYR A 7 2.47 5.15 -44.52
C TYR A 7 0.98 4.77 -44.52
N LYS A 8 0.36 4.68 -45.70
CA LYS A 8 -1.02 4.19 -45.82
C LYS A 8 -1.14 2.74 -45.38
N SER A 9 -0.23 1.87 -45.84
CA SER A 9 -0.19 0.46 -45.41
C SER A 9 0.04 0.31 -43.91
N LEU A 10 0.90 1.15 -43.32
CA LEU A 10 1.20 1.15 -41.89
C LEU A 10 -0.02 1.58 -41.06
N ILE A 11 -0.74 2.61 -41.51
CA ILE A 11 -1.97 3.07 -40.86
C ILE A 11 -3.04 1.98 -40.88
N TYR A 12 -3.28 1.34 -42.03
CA TYR A 12 -4.24 0.25 -42.10
C TYR A 12 -3.86 -0.90 -41.18
N PHE A 13 -2.59 -1.29 -41.15
CA PHE A 13 -2.10 -2.33 -40.24
C PHE A 13 -2.34 -1.98 -38.76
N LEU A 14 -2.04 -0.74 -38.36
CA LEU A 14 -2.18 -0.29 -36.98
C LEU A 14 -3.66 -0.19 -36.57
N THR A 15 -4.55 0.23 -37.47
CA THR A 15 -6.00 0.22 -37.23
C THR A 15 -6.57 -1.19 -37.09
N ILE A 16 -6.10 -2.15 -37.90
CA ILE A 16 -6.54 -3.55 -37.81
C ILE A 16 -6.06 -4.16 -36.49
N LEU A 17 -4.82 -3.93 -36.09
CA LEU A 17 -4.27 -4.38 -34.81
C LEU A 17 -5.07 -3.83 -33.61
N LEU A 18 -5.45 -2.56 -33.67
CA LEU A 18 -6.25 -1.92 -32.61
C LEU A 18 -7.63 -2.59 -32.48
N ILE A 19 -8.30 -2.81 -33.63
CA ILE A 19 -9.63 -3.43 -33.66
C ILE A 19 -9.57 -4.88 -33.19
N THR A 20 -8.58 -5.67 -33.62
CA THR A 20 -8.44 -7.07 -33.18
C THR A 20 -8.12 -7.20 -31.70
N SER A 21 -7.33 -6.28 -31.13
CA SER A 21 -7.06 -6.25 -29.68
C SER A 21 -8.29 -5.95 -28.83
N SER A 22 -9.29 -5.25 -29.38
CA SER A 22 -10.54 -4.92 -28.66
C SER A 22 -11.58 -6.05 -28.69
N ILE A 23 -11.45 -7.03 -29.58
CA ILE A 23 -12.45 -8.10 -29.79
C ILE A 23 -12.01 -9.42 -29.12
N LEU A 24 -10.74 -9.57 -28.77
CA LEU A 24 -10.28 -10.71 -27.99
C LEU A 24 -10.77 -10.54 -26.54
N PRO A 25 -11.64 -11.41 -26.01
CA PRO A 25 -11.84 -11.48 -24.58
C PRO A 25 -10.47 -11.78 -23.97
N GLY A 26 -10.00 -10.89 -23.09
CA GLY A 26 -8.76 -11.12 -22.36
C GLY A 26 -8.77 -12.53 -21.80
N LEU A 27 -7.61 -13.20 -21.82
CA LEU A 27 -7.41 -14.43 -21.07
C LEU A 27 -7.59 -14.09 -19.59
N ALA A 28 -8.85 -14.10 -19.15
CA ALA A 28 -9.20 -14.07 -17.76
C ALA A 28 -8.71 -15.41 -17.22
N ASN A 29 -7.49 -15.40 -16.69
CA ASN A 29 -7.07 -16.43 -15.76
C ASN A 29 -8.12 -16.39 -14.65
N LYS A 30 -9.01 -17.39 -14.65
CA LYS A 30 -9.88 -17.63 -13.50
C LYS A 30 -8.92 -17.78 -12.32
N ALA A 31 -9.10 -16.97 -11.28
CA ALA A 31 -8.44 -17.24 -10.01
C ALA A 31 -8.93 -18.62 -9.58
N GLU A 32 -8.05 -19.61 -9.70
CA GLU A 32 -8.30 -20.95 -9.22
C GLU A 32 -8.05 -20.93 -7.72
N ALA A 33 -9.06 -21.34 -6.94
CA ALA A 33 -8.88 -21.51 -5.52
C ALA A 33 -7.76 -22.55 -5.30
N ALA A 34 -6.87 -22.27 -4.35
CA ALA A 34 -5.79 -23.19 -4.01
C ALA A 34 -6.34 -24.60 -3.81
N THR A 35 -5.70 -25.58 -4.45
CA THR A 35 -6.08 -26.98 -4.31
C THR A 35 -6.04 -27.39 -2.83
N PRO A 36 -6.88 -28.34 -2.38
CA PRO A 36 -6.92 -28.77 -0.98
C PRO A 36 -5.56 -29.24 -0.42
N GLU A 37 -4.65 -29.62 -1.32
CA GLU A 37 -3.30 -30.08 -0.97
C GLU A 37 -2.35 -28.95 -0.55
N ALA A 38 -2.64 -27.70 -0.94
CA ALA A 38 -1.91 -26.52 -0.44
C ALA A 38 -2.23 -26.21 1.04
N PHE A 39 -3.35 -26.76 1.56
CA PHE A 39 -3.72 -26.68 2.97
C PHE A 39 -3.13 -27.81 3.81
N LEU A 40 -2.49 -28.83 3.21
CA LEU A 40 -1.80 -29.89 3.95
C LEU A 40 -0.42 -29.45 4.47
N ASN A 41 -0.08 -28.17 4.38
CA ASN A 41 1.15 -27.64 4.92
C ASN A 41 0.94 -27.40 6.42
N PRO A 42 1.55 -28.20 7.32
CA PRO A 42 1.32 -28.08 8.76
C PRO A 42 1.71 -26.70 9.30
N LEU A 43 2.60 -25.99 8.60
CA LEU A 43 3.00 -24.63 8.90
C LEU A 43 1.88 -23.59 8.66
N LEU A 44 1.00 -23.81 7.68
CA LEU A 44 -0.10 -22.89 7.36
C LEU A 44 -1.30 -23.11 8.28
N GLU A 45 -1.54 -24.34 8.74
CA GLU A 45 -2.62 -24.69 9.67
C GLU A 45 -2.46 -23.96 11.01
N ASP A 46 -1.23 -23.81 11.51
CA ASP A 46 -0.90 -23.06 12.73
C ASP A 46 -0.98 -21.53 12.58
N TRP A 47 -1.05 -21.04 11.34
CA TRP A 47 -1.11 -19.61 11.02
C TRP A 47 -2.52 -19.11 10.74
N LEU A 48 -3.47 -20.01 10.48
CA LEU A 48 -4.86 -19.65 10.25
C LEU A 48 -5.64 -19.65 11.59
N PRO A 49 -6.41 -18.58 11.88
CA PRO A 49 -7.27 -18.58 13.05
C PRO A 49 -8.35 -19.65 12.91
N GLN A 50 -8.37 -20.62 13.82
CA GLN A 50 -9.41 -21.64 13.82
C GLN A 50 -10.77 -21.05 14.22
N PRO A 51 -11.86 -21.42 13.53
CA PRO A 51 -13.18 -20.90 13.84
C PRO A 51 -13.61 -21.34 15.25
N GLY A 52 -13.81 -20.36 16.14
CA GLY A 52 -14.25 -20.57 17.53
C GLY A 52 -13.22 -20.21 18.61
N GLN A 53 -11.99 -19.82 18.24
CA GLN A 53 -10.95 -19.43 19.19
C GLN A 53 -10.75 -17.90 19.22
N PRO A 54 -10.68 -17.25 20.40
CA PRO A 54 -10.36 -15.81 20.46
C PRO A 54 -8.95 -15.57 19.92
N PRO A 55 -8.68 -14.41 19.29
CA PRO A 55 -7.42 -14.15 18.60
C PRO A 55 -6.25 -14.15 19.59
N GLY A 56 -5.52 -15.25 19.65
CA GLY A 56 -4.25 -15.41 20.37
C GLY A 56 -3.12 -15.53 19.35
N PHE A 57 -2.04 -14.78 19.56
CA PHE A 57 -0.82 -14.86 18.75
C PHE A 57 -0.25 -16.28 18.79
N SER A 58 0.12 -16.82 17.62
CA SER A 58 0.64 -18.18 17.46
C SER A 58 1.97 -18.37 18.20
N SER A 59 2.06 -19.46 18.96
CA SER A 59 3.20 -19.84 19.83
C SER A 59 4.48 -20.24 19.07
N GLY A 60 4.56 -20.00 17.76
CA GLY A 60 5.58 -20.53 16.85
C GLY A 60 7.00 -20.01 17.05
N PHE A 61 7.21 -18.99 17.90
CA PHE A 61 8.55 -18.44 18.17
C PHE A 61 9.26 -19.10 19.37
N SER A 62 8.61 -20.02 20.10
CA SER A 62 9.20 -20.62 21.30
C SER A 62 10.26 -21.70 21.02
N ALA A 63 10.46 -22.11 19.76
CA ALA A 63 11.38 -23.19 19.40
C ALA A 63 12.85 -22.73 19.16
N ILE A 64 13.14 -21.43 19.20
CA ILE A 64 14.51 -20.90 18.97
C ILE A 64 15.32 -20.68 20.26
N SER A 65 14.70 -20.76 21.44
CA SER A 65 15.41 -20.66 22.73
C SER A 65 15.45 -22.01 23.43
N GLY A 66 16.33 -22.91 22.97
CA GLY A 66 16.34 -24.29 23.44
C GLY A 66 17.68 -25.02 23.35
N GLU A 67 18.81 -24.35 23.50
CA GLU A 67 20.07 -25.01 23.84
C GLU A 67 20.77 -24.27 24.97
N THR A 68 20.62 -24.76 26.21
CA THR A 68 21.71 -25.04 27.16
C THR A 68 21.18 -25.43 28.55
N GLY A 69 21.66 -26.57 29.04
CA GLY A 69 22.12 -26.71 30.43
C GLY A 69 21.08 -26.93 31.54
N ALA A 70 20.95 -28.18 31.95
CA ALA A 70 20.36 -28.57 33.23
C ALA A 70 21.15 -28.00 34.43
N ASN A 71 20.44 -27.39 35.40
CA ASN A 71 20.68 -27.57 36.85
C ASN A 71 19.59 -26.88 37.67
N GLY A 72 19.22 -27.52 38.77
CA GLY A 72 18.05 -27.17 39.58
C GLY A 72 18.04 -25.75 40.14
N ALA A 73 16.97 -25.04 39.80
CA ALA A 73 16.26 -24.06 40.61
C ALA A 73 14.82 -24.09 40.08
N GLU A 74 13.85 -23.81 40.96
CA GLU A 74 12.42 -23.81 40.65
C GLU A 74 12.14 -23.13 39.29
N PRO A 75 11.18 -23.64 38.49
CA PRO A 75 10.86 -23.01 37.22
C PRO A 75 10.53 -21.54 37.50
N PRO A 76 11.13 -20.57 36.78
CA PRO A 76 10.73 -19.19 36.93
C PRO A 76 9.24 -19.14 36.65
N SER A 77 8.47 -18.75 37.67
CA SER A 77 7.05 -18.49 37.54
C SER A 77 6.92 -17.32 36.57
N PHE A 78 6.76 -17.61 35.27
CA PHE A 78 6.43 -16.60 34.26
C PHE A 78 4.98 -16.10 34.39
N PHE A 79 4.24 -16.61 35.38
CA PHE A 79 3.11 -15.91 35.96
C PHE A 79 3.63 -14.80 36.87
N GLY A 80 4.26 -13.80 36.23
CA GLY A 80 4.34 -12.46 36.78
C GLY A 80 2.93 -12.04 37.19
N SER A 81 2.88 -11.32 38.30
CA SER A 81 1.68 -10.74 38.90
C SER A 81 0.55 -10.54 37.88
N ASN A 82 -0.65 -11.00 38.24
CA ASN A 82 -1.89 -10.54 37.62
C ASN A 82 -2.13 -9.05 37.93
N ASP A 83 -1.12 -8.21 37.75
CA ASP A 83 -1.32 -6.84 37.32
C ASP A 83 -1.87 -6.98 35.91
N PHE A 84 -3.18 -7.25 35.86
CA PHE A 84 -4.03 -6.92 34.73
C PHE A 84 -3.78 -5.44 34.53
N ALA A 85 -2.73 -5.12 33.76
CA ALA A 85 -2.40 -3.77 33.36
C ALA A 85 -3.70 -3.28 32.81
N SER A 86 -4.33 -2.37 33.55
CA SER A 86 -5.62 -1.79 33.26
C SER A 86 -5.60 -1.49 31.78
N LEU A 87 -6.32 -2.30 30.99
CA LEU A 87 -6.75 -1.87 29.67
C LEU A 87 -7.29 -0.47 29.92
N PRO A 88 -6.85 0.57 29.20
CA PRO A 88 -7.35 1.91 29.45
C PRO A 88 -8.88 1.82 29.51
N GLU A 89 -9.46 2.08 30.69
CA GLU A 89 -10.92 2.01 30.92
C GLU A 89 -11.67 2.99 30.02
N THR A 90 -10.94 3.88 29.39
CA THR A 90 -11.41 4.75 28.33
C THR A 90 -11.11 4.07 26.99
N PRO A 91 -12.12 3.73 26.17
CA PRO A 91 -11.85 3.48 24.76
C PRO A 91 -11.04 4.67 24.23
N PRO A 92 -10.07 4.45 23.32
CA PRO A 92 -9.37 5.57 22.71
C PRO A 92 -10.44 6.55 22.23
N ILE A 93 -10.36 7.79 22.71
CA ILE A 93 -11.25 8.85 22.26
C ILE A 93 -10.98 8.95 20.76
N GLU A 94 -11.82 8.30 19.95
CA GLU A 94 -11.83 8.51 18.52
C GLU A 94 -12.08 10.00 18.35
N ALA A 95 -11.04 10.72 17.95
CA ALA A 95 -11.16 12.15 17.72
C ALA A 95 -12.35 12.34 16.78
N GLU A 96 -13.32 13.18 17.18
CA GLU A 96 -14.51 13.40 16.39
C GLU A 96 -14.07 13.84 14.99
N PRO A 97 -14.35 13.04 13.95
CA PRO A 97 -13.73 13.26 12.65
C PRO A 97 -14.29 14.51 11.96
N VAL A 98 -15.39 15.07 12.49
CA VAL A 98 -16.08 16.24 11.97
C VAL A 98 -15.81 17.45 12.86
N ASP A 99 -15.22 18.49 12.29
CA ASP A 99 -15.16 19.82 12.92
C ASP A 99 -16.52 20.49 12.73
N LEU A 100 -17.38 20.47 13.76
CA LEU A 100 -18.75 21.00 13.71
C LEU A 100 -18.82 22.49 13.30
N PRO A 101 -17.98 23.40 13.84
CA PRO A 101 -17.91 24.78 13.36
C PRO A 101 -17.62 24.94 11.86
N LYS A 102 -16.75 24.10 11.30
CA LYS A 102 -16.32 24.20 9.89
C LYS A 102 -17.12 23.31 8.94
N GLY A 103 -17.84 22.32 9.46
CA GLY A 103 -18.46 21.26 8.67
C GLY A 103 -17.45 20.41 7.89
N SER A 104 -16.18 20.38 8.32
CA SER A 104 -15.10 19.67 7.63
C SER A 104 -14.85 18.30 8.24
N LEU A 105 -14.73 17.27 7.39
CA LEU A 105 -14.39 15.91 7.77
C LEU A 105 -12.89 15.66 7.58
N SER A 106 -12.24 15.12 8.61
CA SER A 106 -10.87 14.62 8.58
C SER A 106 -10.85 13.17 9.06
N LEU A 107 -10.32 12.26 8.23
CA LEU A 107 -10.16 10.84 8.59
C LEU A 107 -8.71 10.43 8.46
N VAL A 108 -8.21 9.68 9.43
CA VAL A 108 -6.89 9.06 9.38
C VAL A 108 -7.07 7.55 9.30
N LYS A 109 -6.39 6.91 8.35
CA LYS A 109 -6.39 5.46 8.20
C LYS A 109 -4.96 4.95 8.09
N ASP A 110 -4.56 4.13 9.05
CA ASP A 110 -3.32 3.36 8.97
C ASP A 110 -3.57 2.13 8.10
N ASP A 111 -2.82 2.00 7.00
CA ASP A 111 -2.96 0.88 6.07
C ASP A 111 -1.81 -0.13 6.24
N PHE A 112 -0.56 0.35 6.33
CA PHE A 112 0.60 -0.54 6.39
C PHE A 112 1.81 0.10 7.08
N ILE A 113 2.52 -0.71 7.87
CA ILE A 113 3.79 -0.33 8.50
C ILE A 113 4.80 -1.43 8.19
N LEU A 114 5.86 -1.11 7.47
CA LEU A 114 7.01 -1.97 7.26
C LEU A 114 8.13 -1.56 8.22
N PRO A 115 8.41 -2.36 9.27
CA PRO A 115 9.58 -2.12 10.10
C PRO A 115 10.86 -2.28 9.26
N SER A 116 11.80 -1.36 9.41
CA SER A 116 13.09 -1.38 8.72
C SER A 116 14.19 -0.96 9.69
N TYR A 117 15.44 -1.31 9.37
CA TYR A 117 16.59 -0.76 10.09
C TYR A 117 16.71 0.73 9.73
N GLY A 118 16.34 1.62 10.66
CA GLY A 118 16.30 3.06 10.46
C GLY A 118 14.89 3.62 10.46
N PHE A 119 14.48 4.26 9.36
CA PHE A 119 13.16 4.88 9.25
C PHE A 119 12.12 3.88 8.73
N PRO A 120 11.09 3.52 9.53
CA PRO A 120 10.04 2.62 9.07
C PRO A 120 9.28 3.25 7.89
N ILE A 121 8.82 2.40 6.97
CA ILE A 121 7.95 2.83 5.87
C ILE A 121 6.51 2.71 6.36
N THR A 122 5.81 3.84 6.45
CA THR A 122 4.43 3.89 6.92
C THR A 122 3.54 4.42 5.81
N ILE A 123 2.57 3.61 5.40
CA ILE A 123 1.50 4.03 4.51
C ILE A 123 0.29 4.37 5.39
N GLN A 124 0.02 5.67 5.49
CA GLN A 124 -1.14 6.23 6.15
C GLN A 124 -1.90 7.10 5.15
N ARG A 125 -3.22 7.00 5.15
CA ARG A 125 -4.10 7.86 4.35
C ARG A 125 -4.81 8.86 5.24
N LEU A 126 -4.85 10.10 4.75
CA LEU A 126 -5.51 11.21 5.38
C LEU A 126 -6.58 11.75 4.42
N TYR A 127 -7.85 11.58 4.78
CA TYR A 127 -8.96 12.24 4.08
C TYR A 127 -9.16 13.65 4.65
N LYS A 128 -9.36 14.63 3.77
CA LYS A 128 -9.72 16.00 4.14
C LYS A 128 -10.77 16.54 3.17
N THR A 129 -11.88 17.06 3.70
CA THR A 129 -12.92 17.70 2.88
C THR A 129 -12.36 18.87 2.05
N GLU A 130 -11.37 19.61 2.55
CA GLU A 130 -10.74 20.72 1.83
C GLU A 130 -9.99 20.25 0.57
N LYS A 131 -9.62 18.97 0.51
CA LYS A 131 -8.92 18.36 -0.63
C LYS A 131 -9.85 17.54 -1.51
N LYS A 132 -11.18 17.64 -1.36
CA LYS A 132 -12.17 16.82 -2.11
C LYS A 132 -12.00 16.87 -3.63
N ASP A 133 -11.42 17.93 -4.18
CA ASP A 133 -11.21 18.08 -5.62
C ASP A 133 -9.81 17.62 -6.07
N LYS A 134 -8.93 17.21 -5.12
CA LYS A 134 -7.60 16.67 -5.41
C LYS A 134 -7.68 15.14 -5.56
N LEU A 135 -7.27 14.64 -6.71
CA LEU A 135 -7.10 13.21 -6.97
C LEU A 135 -5.75 12.73 -6.46
N SER A 136 -5.73 11.61 -5.74
CA SER A 136 -4.53 10.83 -5.42
C SER A 136 -4.72 9.36 -5.83
N PRO A 137 -3.69 8.50 -5.72
CA PRO A 137 -3.82 7.06 -5.95
C PRO A 137 -4.90 6.37 -5.08
N PHE A 138 -5.31 7.00 -3.98
CA PHE A 138 -6.36 6.49 -3.10
C PHE A 138 -7.74 7.11 -3.34
N GLY A 139 -7.87 7.93 -4.39
CA GLY A 139 -9.10 8.63 -4.77
C GLY A 139 -9.13 10.10 -4.33
N TYR A 140 -10.26 10.74 -4.58
CA TYR A 140 -10.47 12.15 -4.29
C TYR A 140 -10.51 12.44 -2.78
N GLY A 141 -9.90 13.55 -2.35
CA GLY A 141 -9.89 13.95 -0.94
C GLY A 141 -8.87 13.21 -0.05
N TRP A 142 -8.28 12.13 -0.55
CA TRP A 142 -7.25 11.37 0.15
C TRP A 142 -5.86 11.90 -0.16
N ALA A 143 -5.02 12.00 0.87
CA ALA A 143 -3.60 12.28 0.78
C ALA A 143 -2.80 11.20 1.52
N PHE A 144 -1.54 11.01 1.15
CA PHE A 144 -0.61 10.08 1.80
C PHE A 144 0.81 10.66 1.81
N PRO A 145 1.72 10.20 2.69
CA PRO A 145 3.05 10.78 2.86
C PRO A 145 3.93 10.80 1.60
N TYR A 146 3.64 9.95 0.62
CA TYR A 146 4.44 9.80 -0.60
C TYR A 146 3.69 10.29 -1.85
N ASP A 147 2.70 11.16 -1.68
CA ASP A 147 1.93 11.81 -2.76
C ASP A 147 2.79 12.79 -3.59
N HIS A 148 3.64 12.24 -4.45
CA HIS A 148 4.43 12.97 -5.43
C HIS A 148 3.72 12.95 -6.78
N THR A 149 3.57 14.11 -7.41
CA THR A 149 2.98 14.22 -8.75
C THR A 149 3.87 15.08 -9.63
N ILE A 150 4.11 14.64 -10.86
CA ILE A 150 4.78 15.45 -11.89
C ILE A 150 3.75 15.78 -12.97
N GLN A 151 3.63 17.07 -13.31
CA GLN A 151 2.72 17.56 -14.34
C GLN A 151 3.45 18.43 -15.35
N MET A 152 3.16 18.18 -16.64
CA MET A 152 3.60 19.04 -17.74
C MET A 152 2.48 20.01 -18.11
N PHE A 153 2.82 21.27 -18.25
CA PHE A 153 1.95 22.37 -18.68
C PHE A 153 2.25 22.77 -20.13
N ALA A 154 1.56 23.80 -20.61
CA ALA A 154 1.89 24.43 -21.89
C ALA A 154 3.36 24.86 -21.93
N ASP A 155 3.93 24.89 -23.14
CA ASP A 155 5.32 25.26 -23.41
C ASP A 155 6.37 24.35 -22.75
N PHE A 156 6.01 23.08 -22.48
CA PHE A 156 6.91 22.09 -21.85
C PHE A 156 7.42 22.49 -20.47
N ASN A 157 6.71 23.38 -19.77
CA ASN A 157 6.98 23.65 -18.36
C ASN A 157 6.58 22.42 -17.55
N ILE A 158 7.49 21.90 -16.73
CA ILE A 158 7.24 20.73 -15.90
C ILE A 158 7.29 21.18 -14.44
N ALA A 159 6.29 20.80 -13.65
CA ALA A 159 6.33 20.98 -12.20
C ALA A 159 6.17 19.64 -11.48
N GLU A 160 6.98 19.45 -10.44
CA GLU A 160 6.78 18.44 -9.42
C GLU A 160 6.09 19.07 -8.22
N PHE A 161 5.03 18.41 -7.76
CA PHE A 161 4.32 18.71 -6.54
C PHE A 161 4.67 17.65 -5.50
N LYS A 162 5.23 18.11 -4.38
CA LYS A 162 5.62 17.25 -3.26
C LYS A 162 4.50 17.14 -2.21
N PRO A 163 4.54 16.11 -1.35
CA PRO A 163 3.53 15.90 -0.30
C PRO A 163 3.42 17.06 0.70
N ASP A 164 4.53 17.76 0.96
CA ASP A 164 4.63 18.93 1.83
C ASP A 164 4.02 20.21 1.22
N GLY A 165 3.56 20.13 -0.03
CA GLY A 165 3.00 21.26 -0.78
C GLY A 165 4.06 22.12 -1.46
N SER A 166 5.34 21.80 -1.33
CA SER A 166 6.39 22.46 -2.11
C SER A 166 6.33 22.05 -3.57
N GLN A 167 6.79 22.96 -4.44
CA GLN A 167 6.82 22.77 -5.88
C GLN A 167 8.23 22.97 -6.40
N VAL A 168 8.67 22.09 -7.29
CA VAL A 168 9.93 22.22 -8.03
C VAL A 168 9.59 22.34 -9.51
N ASN A 169 10.10 23.39 -10.16
CA ASN A 169 9.92 23.60 -11.59
C ASN A 169 11.15 23.11 -12.36
N TYR A 170 10.92 22.40 -13.45
CA TYR A 170 11.94 21.89 -14.35
C TYR A 170 11.78 22.55 -15.71
N THR A 171 12.91 22.97 -16.29
CA THR A 171 12.98 23.46 -17.66
C THR A 171 13.33 22.29 -18.58
N TYR A 172 12.51 22.08 -19.60
CA TYR A 172 12.79 21.06 -20.60
C TYR A 172 13.89 21.53 -21.56
N HIS A 173 14.98 20.78 -21.63
CA HIS A 173 16.05 20.97 -22.60
C HIS A 173 16.02 19.81 -23.60
N LYS A 174 15.62 20.10 -24.85
CA LYS A 174 15.45 19.08 -25.89
C LYS A 174 16.76 18.42 -26.33
N ASP A 175 17.84 19.20 -26.34
CA ASP A 175 19.15 18.83 -26.87
C ASP A 175 20.23 18.97 -25.76
N ASP A 176 19.97 18.38 -24.59
CA ASP A 176 20.95 18.35 -23.50
C ASP A 176 21.96 17.22 -23.72
N ASP A 177 23.13 17.58 -24.27
CA ASP A 177 24.23 16.67 -24.55
C ASP A 177 24.85 16.05 -23.28
N THR A 178 24.48 16.50 -22.08
CA THR A 178 24.98 15.94 -20.80
C THR A 178 24.20 14.72 -20.32
N LEU A 179 23.09 14.36 -20.99
CA LEU A 179 22.29 13.17 -20.69
C LEU A 179 22.73 11.92 -21.48
N LEU A 180 23.89 11.96 -22.14
CA LEU A 180 24.51 10.86 -22.89
C LEU A 180 25.66 10.19 -22.15
#